data_AF-A0A4P2VFW5-F1
#
_entry.id   AF-A0A4P2VFW5-F1
#
_cell.length_a   1.000
_cell.length_b   1.000
_cell.length_c   1.000
_cell.angle_alpha   90.00
_cell.angle_beta   90.00
_cell.angle_gamma   90.00
#
_symmetry.space_group_name_H-M   'P 1'
#
loop_
_entity.id
_entity.type
_entity.pdbx_description
1 polymer ?
#
loop_
_entity_poly.entity_id
_entity_poly.type
_entity_poly.pdbx_seq_one_letter_code
_entity_poly.pdbx_strand_id
1 'polypeptide(L)'
;MDFSFSNILKKPLHSLIVSLFFFSTPIHAQVNNTNINSKTQKTVAFLAKDKKLTKQKINQNKFKFKKTYKQSKKSKYKASNYERYGRNDLKTNYVTAQPVLFSAYSGSYLINSKKLNPNTVKVKAYTDPRESLNNNGTPLNTPFGQVEWPEISAKMFLKNGKIYSYYKNYKLELTIDPQLQDASEKYLSQSRIINGSTAIIDPKTGKILALSQNGGNRNASVSVSSRAPAASLMKIITASAAIEKRNLNPYDEISFRGGCGNLRNGNWLADPSRDKQKMTFAKAFGSSCNTAFARLALYEVGLASLKSYAEKFMFNKPIPSDLKLQTSMFLLPDPDTATPQEVAEAGAGFGATKLNPVHAALLSATINNHGIMMAPYLIEAAYNSDGKEVYRAKPMQIGRIISQQTALKIETLMLATISSGTSRRTFHKAGTRADANEIGGKTGTLLDPENRDVLYTWFSGIAPLNSPNSIAIGTVVASPQNWVVRASSVAQTTLADYLKFEKNDSRVASRSN
;
A
#
# COMPACT_ATOMS: atom_id res chain seq x y z
N MET A 1 19.58 -6.14 61.93
CA MET A 1 19.40 -7.55 61.53
C MET A 1 19.37 -7.59 60.00
N ASP A 2 20.49 -7.58 59.27
CA ASP A 2 21.84 -8.09 59.56
C ASP A 2 21.85 -9.59 59.88
N PHE A 3 22.40 -10.40 58.97
CA PHE A 3 23.75 -10.94 59.16
C PHE A 3 24.39 -11.29 57.79
N SER A 4 25.63 -11.81 57.79
CA SER A 4 26.60 -11.59 56.72
C SER A 4 27.47 -12.81 56.38
N PHE A 5 27.82 -12.93 55.09
CA PHE A 5 29.04 -13.54 54.51
C PHE A 5 29.50 -14.98 54.88
N SER A 6 29.57 -15.83 53.83
CA SER A 6 30.75 -16.67 53.49
C SER A 6 31.01 -17.96 54.34
N ASN A 7 31.87 -18.94 53.99
CA ASN A 7 32.79 -19.15 52.85
C ASN A 7 33.33 -20.61 52.73
N ILE A 8 34.06 -20.93 51.64
CA ILE A 8 35.33 -21.74 51.61
C ILE A 8 35.35 -23.32 51.63
N LEU A 9 36.31 -23.91 50.85
CA LEU A 9 36.76 -25.33 50.68
C LEU A 9 36.00 -26.29 49.73
N LYS A 10 36.62 -27.20 48.93
CA LYS A 10 38.02 -27.31 48.39
C LYS A 10 38.10 -28.21 47.11
N LYS A 11 39.22 -28.09 46.37
CA LYS A 11 39.72 -28.91 45.21
C LYS A 11 40.37 -30.26 45.70
N PRO A 12 40.96 -31.21 44.89
CA PRO A 12 41.54 -31.16 43.50
C PRO A 12 41.21 -32.41 42.61
N LEU A 13 41.77 -32.73 41.42
CA LEU A 13 42.63 -32.13 40.35
C LEU A 13 42.14 -32.72 38.97
N HIS A 14 42.83 -33.04 37.85
CA HIS A 14 44.22 -33.03 37.35
C HIS A 14 44.28 -32.85 35.80
N SER A 15 45.46 -32.47 35.26
CA SER A 15 46.08 -32.64 33.91
C SER A 15 45.28 -33.15 32.68
N LEU A 16 45.57 -32.74 31.43
CA LEU A 16 46.90 -32.53 30.82
C LEU A 16 46.95 -31.39 29.77
N ILE A 17 48.16 -30.99 29.35
CA ILE A 17 48.47 -29.93 28.37
C ILE A 17 49.22 -30.52 27.16
N VAL A 18 48.89 -30.09 25.94
CA VAL A 18 49.82 -29.92 24.79
C VAL A 18 49.33 -28.74 23.93
N SER A 19 50.26 -27.93 23.41
CA SER A 19 50.01 -26.83 22.47
C SER A 19 50.89 -26.98 21.23
N LEU A 20 50.38 -26.67 20.03
CA LEU A 20 51.20 -26.45 18.83
C LEU A 20 50.43 -25.66 17.76
N PHE A 21 51.13 -24.77 17.05
CA PHE A 21 50.66 -24.04 15.86
C PHE A 21 51.09 -24.80 14.59
N PHE A 22 50.37 -24.66 13.46
CA PHE A 22 50.84 -23.96 12.24
C PHE A 22 49.85 -24.11 11.04
N PHE A 23 49.51 -22.96 10.44
CA PHE A 23 49.19 -22.65 9.03
C PHE A 23 48.46 -23.61 8.04
N SER A 24 47.57 -22.96 7.26
CA SER A 24 47.40 -23.02 5.78
C SER A 24 46.32 -23.89 5.10
N THR A 25 45.31 -23.17 4.57
CA THR A 25 44.60 -23.37 3.28
C THR A 25 43.63 -24.55 3.05
N PRO A 26 42.61 -24.40 2.16
CA PRO A 26 41.45 -25.31 2.08
C PRO A 26 41.54 -26.38 0.98
N ILE A 27 40.83 -27.50 1.21
CA ILE A 27 40.66 -28.60 0.26
C ILE A 27 39.54 -28.28 -0.75
N HIS A 28 39.79 -28.54 -2.05
CA HIS A 28 38.74 -28.62 -3.07
C HIS A 28 38.14 -30.04 -3.13
N ALA A 29 36.83 -30.14 -3.29
CA ALA A 29 36.18 -31.40 -3.67
C ALA A 29 36.15 -31.55 -5.20
N GLN A 30 36.56 -32.72 -5.70
CA GLN A 30 36.49 -33.06 -7.13
C GLN A 30 35.11 -33.62 -7.49
N VAL A 31 34.69 -33.39 -8.73
CA VAL A 31 33.79 -34.29 -9.48
C VAL A 31 34.46 -34.56 -10.84
N ASN A 32 34.39 -35.80 -11.31
CA ASN A 32 35.30 -36.31 -12.35
C ASN A 32 34.86 -36.05 -13.80
N ASN A 33 35.87 -36.14 -14.68
CA ASN A 33 35.80 -35.97 -16.13
C ASN A 33 35.37 -37.25 -16.86
N THR A 34 34.76 -37.09 -18.05
CA THR A 34 34.88 -37.92 -19.29
C THR A 34 33.82 -37.40 -20.27
N ASN A 35 34.01 -37.20 -21.58
CA ASN A 35 35.10 -37.46 -22.53
C ASN A 35 35.36 -36.14 -23.35
N ILE A 36 36.55 -35.78 -23.85
CA ILE A 36 37.30 -36.39 -24.97
C ILE A 36 36.39 -36.52 -26.22
N ASN A 37 36.60 -35.88 -27.38
CA ASN A 37 37.69 -35.05 -27.97
C ASN A 37 37.05 -34.10 -29.05
N SER A 38 37.66 -33.19 -29.83
CA SER A 38 39.06 -32.81 -30.14
C SER A 38 39.14 -31.44 -30.86
N LYS A 39 40.35 -31.07 -31.33
CA LYS A 39 40.69 -30.10 -32.41
C LYS A 39 40.70 -28.59 -32.14
N THR A 40 41.93 -28.12 -31.85
CA THR A 40 42.61 -26.91 -32.37
C THR A 40 41.94 -25.54 -32.13
N GLN A 41 42.39 -24.71 -31.17
CA GLN A 41 43.68 -23.99 -31.09
C GLN A 41 43.98 -23.00 -32.24
N LYS A 42 44.02 -21.69 -31.93
CA LYS A 42 45.27 -20.90 -31.91
C LYS A 42 45.11 -19.55 -31.17
N THR A 43 46.04 -19.30 -30.23
CA THR A 43 46.76 -18.06 -29.88
C THR A 43 46.03 -16.70 -30.10
N VAL A 44 45.59 -15.91 -29.10
CA VAL A 44 46.21 -15.35 -27.86
C VAL A 44 46.98 -14.02 -28.06
N ALA A 45 46.32 -12.93 -27.64
CA ALA A 45 46.80 -11.65 -27.04
C ALA A 45 47.97 -10.82 -27.60
N PHE A 46 47.76 -9.48 -27.71
CA PHE A 46 48.53 -8.50 -26.93
C PHE A 46 47.81 -7.13 -26.73
N LEU A 47 48.49 -6.18 -26.06
CA LEU A 47 47.96 -5.06 -25.24
C LEU A 47 47.58 -3.73 -25.95
N ALA A 48 46.44 -3.18 -25.50
CA ALA A 48 46.13 -1.82 -25.00
C ALA A 48 46.88 -0.52 -25.45
N LYS A 49 46.10 0.58 -25.45
CA LYS A 49 46.44 2.02 -25.66
C LYS A 49 46.67 2.39 -27.15
N ASP A 50 46.48 3.65 -27.62
CA ASP A 50 46.27 4.93 -26.94
C ASP A 50 45.40 5.95 -27.75
N LYS A 51 45.04 7.08 -27.12
CA LYS A 51 44.68 8.42 -27.67
C LYS A 51 43.85 8.62 -28.97
N LYS A 52 42.67 9.21 -28.76
CA LYS A 52 42.18 10.55 -29.26
C LYS A 52 42.30 10.98 -30.75
N LEU A 53 41.26 11.74 -31.13
CA LEU A 53 41.21 12.82 -32.16
C LEU A 53 41.13 12.46 -33.65
N THR A 54 39.93 12.65 -34.22
CA THR A 54 39.75 13.61 -35.32
C THR A 54 38.31 14.15 -35.39
N LYS A 55 38.13 15.35 -35.96
CA LYS A 55 36.82 15.92 -36.35
C LYS A 55 36.82 16.09 -37.87
N GLN A 56 35.69 15.83 -38.54
CA GLN A 56 34.86 16.83 -39.25
C GLN A 56 33.87 16.19 -40.26
N LYS A 57 32.71 16.86 -40.40
CA LYS A 57 31.85 17.07 -41.59
C LYS A 57 31.85 16.03 -42.72
N ILE A 58 30.64 15.74 -43.24
CA ILE A 58 30.16 16.24 -44.56
C ILE A 58 28.66 15.89 -44.76
N ASN A 59 27.86 16.90 -45.16
CA ASN A 59 26.64 16.92 -46.01
C ASN A 59 25.54 15.81 -46.00
N GLN A 60 24.32 16.04 -46.50
CA GLN A 60 23.41 17.21 -46.48
C GLN A 60 21.98 16.78 -46.93
N ASN A 61 20.97 17.54 -46.50
CA ASN A 61 19.68 17.82 -47.16
C ASN A 61 18.93 16.74 -48.00
N LYS A 62 17.69 16.46 -47.54
CA LYS A 62 16.41 16.50 -48.30
C LYS A 62 16.27 15.74 -49.64
N PHE A 63 15.28 14.84 -49.69
CA PHE A 63 14.34 14.79 -50.82
C PHE A 63 12.89 14.64 -50.35
N LYS A 64 11.94 15.22 -51.10
CA LYS A 64 10.49 15.07 -50.90
C LYS A 64 9.99 13.93 -51.78
N PHE A 65 8.97 13.20 -51.34
CA PHE A 65 7.95 12.67 -52.27
C PHE A 65 6.54 12.70 -51.66
N LYS A 66 5.62 13.39 -52.36
CA LYS A 66 4.19 13.10 -52.33
C LYS A 66 3.89 12.26 -53.57
N LYS A 67 3.03 11.24 -53.46
CA LYS A 67 2.12 10.88 -54.56
C LYS A 67 0.85 10.22 -54.02
N THR A 68 -0.28 10.66 -54.55
CA THR A 68 -1.62 10.16 -54.23
C THR A 68 -1.99 9.07 -55.23
N TYR A 69 -2.75 8.05 -54.82
CA TYR A 69 -3.60 7.26 -55.74
C TYR A 69 -4.93 6.90 -55.07
N LYS A 70 -5.96 6.64 -55.88
CA LYS A 70 -7.37 6.57 -55.46
C LYS A 70 -8.11 5.46 -56.22
N GLN A 71 -9.03 4.78 -55.52
CA GLN A 71 -10.16 3.97 -56.04
C GLN A 71 -9.89 2.81 -57.03
N SER A 72 -10.18 1.58 -56.60
CA SER A 72 -11.43 0.82 -56.95
C SER A 72 -11.34 -0.62 -56.37
N LYS A 73 -12.37 -1.49 -56.33
CA LYS A 73 -13.78 -1.45 -56.76
C LYS A 73 -14.63 -2.45 -55.93
N LYS A 74 -15.90 -2.09 -55.69
CA LYS A 74 -17.08 -2.89 -55.25
C LYS A 74 -16.95 -4.42 -55.01
N SER A 75 -17.55 -4.87 -53.90
CA SER A 75 -18.46 -6.04 -53.90
C SER A 75 -19.85 -5.63 -53.37
N LYS A 76 -20.89 -6.48 -53.53
CA LYS A 76 -22.27 -6.24 -53.09
C LYS A 76 -22.70 -7.35 -52.12
N TYR A 77 -23.64 -7.06 -51.21
CA TYR A 77 -24.82 -7.92 -50.99
C TYR A 77 -26.02 -7.08 -50.50
N LYS A 78 -27.23 -7.65 -50.52
CA LYS A 78 -28.52 -6.96 -50.30
C LYS A 78 -28.99 -7.03 -48.84
N ALA A 79 -29.90 -6.13 -48.47
CA ALA A 79 -30.64 -6.14 -47.22
C ALA A 79 -31.96 -6.94 -47.31
N SER A 80 -32.53 -7.26 -46.15
CA SER A 80 -33.93 -7.63 -45.91
C SER A 80 -34.48 -6.82 -44.72
N ASN A 81 -35.81 -6.74 -44.59
CA ASN A 81 -36.53 -5.77 -43.75
C ASN A 81 -37.15 -6.38 -42.47
N TYR A 82 -37.95 -5.54 -41.78
CA TYR A 82 -38.83 -5.79 -40.63
C TYR A 82 -38.16 -5.70 -39.23
N GLU A 83 -38.74 -5.03 -38.21
CA GLU A 83 -40.01 -4.26 -38.14
C GLU A 83 -39.95 -3.10 -37.11
N ARG A 84 -41.02 -2.28 -37.02
CA ARG A 84 -41.17 -1.18 -36.03
C ARG A 84 -42.30 -1.45 -35.02
N TYR A 85 -41.97 -1.46 -33.73
CA TYR A 85 -42.85 -1.07 -32.62
C TYR A 85 -41.96 -0.46 -31.51
N GLY A 86 -42.37 0.48 -30.67
CA GLY A 86 -43.61 1.28 -30.61
C GLY A 86 -43.54 2.17 -29.35
N ARG A 87 -43.94 3.45 -29.42
CA ARG A 87 -44.07 4.28 -28.21
C ARG A 87 -45.36 3.92 -27.48
N ASN A 88 -45.36 4.03 -26.15
CA ASN A 88 -46.55 4.38 -25.38
C ASN A 88 -46.15 5.12 -24.10
N ASP A 89 -46.64 6.33 -23.93
CA ASP A 89 -46.62 7.07 -22.67
C ASP A 89 -47.87 6.72 -21.87
N LEU A 90 -47.73 6.36 -20.59
CA LEU A 90 -48.83 6.46 -19.62
C LEU A 90 -48.32 6.98 -18.27
N LYS A 91 -48.93 8.07 -17.80
CA LYS A 91 -48.87 8.54 -16.41
C LYS A 91 -49.89 7.75 -15.58
N THR A 92 -49.73 7.70 -14.25
CA THR A 92 -50.69 8.26 -13.26
C THR A 92 -50.35 7.85 -11.82
N ASN A 93 -49.92 8.87 -11.04
CA ASN A 93 -50.19 9.18 -9.63
C ASN A 93 -50.01 8.18 -8.46
N TYR A 94 -49.76 8.78 -7.29
CA TYR A 94 -49.52 8.23 -5.95
C TYR A 94 -50.80 7.86 -5.18
N VAL A 95 -50.68 7.20 -4.01
CA VAL A 95 -51.30 7.68 -2.75
C VAL A 95 -50.71 7.04 -1.47
N THR A 96 -50.45 7.88 -0.47
CA THR A 96 -50.22 7.71 1.00
C THR A 96 -49.51 6.48 1.62
N ALA A 97 -48.70 6.76 2.65
CA ALA A 97 -48.33 5.84 3.73
C ALA A 97 -48.88 6.33 5.09
N GLN A 98 -49.13 5.41 6.03
CA GLN A 98 -49.18 5.64 7.49
C GLN A 98 -48.72 4.38 8.26
N PRO A 99 -48.29 4.49 9.53
CA PRO A 99 -47.49 3.46 10.22
C PRO A 99 -48.29 2.56 11.17
N VAL A 100 -47.66 1.48 11.63
CA VAL A 100 -48.00 0.80 12.88
C VAL A 100 -46.73 0.61 13.73
N LEU A 101 -46.67 1.33 14.84
CA LEU A 101 -45.83 0.99 15.99
C LEU A 101 -46.55 -0.11 16.80
N PHE A 102 -45.81 -1.04 17.41
CA PHE A 102 -45.97 -1.32 18.85
C PHE A 102 -44.80 -2.11 19.46
N SER A 103 -44.58 -1.84 20.75
CA SER A 103 -43.83 -2.57 21.79
C SER A 103 -43.01 -3.82 21.44
N ALA A 104 -41.77 -3.84 21.94
CA ALA A 104 -41.05 -5.09 22.25
C ALA A 104 -41.74 -5.87 23.38
N TYR A 105 -41.49 -7.18 23.46
CA TYR A 105 -41.39 -7.89 24.74
C TYR A 105 -40.42 -9.07 24.65
N SER A 106 -39.88 -9.49 25.79
CA SER A 106 -39.04 -10.67 25.96
C SER A 106 -39.86 -11.95 26.11
N GLY A 107 -39.28 -13.12 25.81
CA GLY A 107 -39.90 -14.40 26.17
C GLY A 107 -39.38 -15.60 25.37
N SER A 108 -38.42 -16.33 25.93
CA SER A 108 -37.97 -17.62 25.39
C SER A 108 -38.97 -18.72 25.75
N TYR A 109 -39.54 -19.42 24.77
CA TYR A 109 -40.15 -20.75 24.98
C TYR A 109 -39.83 -21.71 23.83
N LEU A 110 -39.63 -22.97 24.18
CA LEU A 110 -39.37 -24.10 23.29
C LEU A 110 -40.68 -24.88 23.00
N ILE A 111 -40.56 -25.98 22.22
CA ILE A 111 -41.63 -26.96 21.89
C ILE A 111 -42.55 -26.43 20.75
N ASN A 112 -42.94 -27.18 19.70
CA ASN A 112 -42.84 -28.62 19.42
C ASN A 112 -42.43 -28.91 17.95
N SER A 113 -41.82 -30.06 17.67
CA SER A 113 -41.32 -30.45 16.35
C SER A 113 -42.14 -31.57 15.68
N LYS A 114 -43.39 -31.29 15.24
CA LYS A 114 -44.17 -32.22 14.38
C LYS A 114 -45.36 -31.59 13.64
N LYS A 115 -45.08 -30.77 12.61
CA LYS A 115 -45.90 -30.56 11.38
C LYS A 115 -45.21 -29.50 10.50
N LEU A 116 -44.46 -29.92 9.48
CA LEU A 116 -43.87 -29.02 8.48
C LEU A 116 -44.48 -29.30 7.10
N ASN A 117 -44.95 -28.24 6.46
CA ASN A 117 -45.46 -28.23 5.08
C ASN A 117 -44.25 -28.18 4.11
N PRO A 118 -44.19 -28.97 3.02
CA PRO A 118 -43.00 -29.04 2.16
C PRO A 118 -42.49 -27.71 1.58
N ASN A 119 -43.35 -26.69 1.46
CA ASN A 119 -43.03 -25.44 0.76
C ASN A 119 -42.47 -24.30 1.64
N THR A 120 -41.87 -24.59 2.80
CA THR A 120 -41.08 -23.57 3.52
C THR A 120 -39.67 -23.43 2.96
N VAL A 121 -39.44 -22.39 2.15
CA VAL A 121 -38.07 -21.95 1.79
C VAL A 121 -37.33 -21.57 3.08
N LYS A 122 -36.31 -22.36 3.45
CA LYS A 122 -35.42 -22.03 4.57
C LYS A 122 -34.52 -20.85 4.19
N VAL A 123 -35.05 -19.63 4.34
CA VAL A 123 -34.21 -18.43 4.41
C VAL A 123 -33.34 -18.58 5.66
N LYS A 124 -32.09 -19.01 5.45
CA LYS A 124 -31.09 -19.07 6.52
C LYS A 124 -30.86 -17.63 6.97
N ALA A 125 -31.28 -17.31 8.20
CA ALA A 125 -31.07 -15.98 8.75
C ALA A 125 -29.56 -15.66 8.68
N TYR A 126 -29.21 -14.55 8.06
CA TYR A 126 -27.83 -14.09 8.02
C TYR A 126 -27.44 -13.67 9.43
N THR A 127 -26.67 -14.52 10.10
CA THR A 127 -25.99 -14.21 11.36
C THR A 127 -25.21 -12.91 11.21
N ASP A 128 -25.28 -12.04 12.22
CA ASP A 128 -24.65 -10.73 12.14
C ASP A 128 -23.12 -10.88 11.95
N PRO A 129 -22.52 -10.27 10.90
CA PRO A 129 -21.07 -10.36 10.68
C PRO A 129 -20.21 -9.88 11.85
N ARG A 130 -20.79 -9.17 12.83
CA ARG A 130 -20.12 -8.71 14.05
C ARG A 130 -19.80 -9.84 15.04
N GLU A 131 -20.48 -10.99 15.00
CA GLU A 131 -20.36 -12.03 16.03
C GLU A 131 -19.21 -13.04 15.82
N SER A 132 -18.55 -13.05 14.66
CA SER A 132 -17.63 -14.16 14.27
C SER A 132 -16.18 -13.77 13.98
N LEU A 133 -15.79 -12.49 14.11
CA LEU A 133 -14.50 -12.00 13.60
C LEU A 133 -13.47 -11.71 14.71
N ASN A 134 -13.02 -12.78 15.35
CA ASN A 134 -11.97 -12.77 16.37
C ASN A 134 -10.54 -12.67 15.77
N ASN A 135 -10.20 -11.54 15.14
CA ASN A 135 -8.86 -11.20 14.61
C ASN A 135 -8.24 -12.13 13.53
N ASN A 136 -8.89 -13.24 13.16
CA ASN A 136 -8.31 -14.33 12.37
C ASN A 136 -8.35 -14.15 10.84
N GLY A 137 -8.56 -12.93 10.34
CA GLY A 137 -8.35 -12.61 8.92
C GLY A 137 -9.31 -13.28 7.93
N THR A 138 -10.47 -13.76 8.39
CA THR A 138 -11.50 -14.39 7.55
C THR A 138 -11.96 -13.43 6.43
N PRO A 139 -12.13 -13.88 5.18
CA PRO A 139 -12.66 -13.05 4.10
C PRO A 139 -14.06 -12.49 4.40
N LEU A 140 -14.42 -11.37 3.76
CA LEU A 140 -15.81 -10.89 3.79
C LEU A 140 -16.73 -11.96 3.18
N ASN A 141 -17.79 -12.33 3.88
CA ASN A 141 -18.70 -13.40 3.48
C ASN A 141 -19.66 -12.92 2.37
N THR A 142 -19.19 -12.95 1.13
CA THR A 142 -19.96 -12.61 -0.08
C THR A 142 -20.51 -13.88 -0.76
N PRO A 143 -21.65 -13.81 -1.49
CA PRO A 143 -22.22 -14.95 -2.21
C PRO A 143 -21.42 -15.38 -3.46
N PHE A 144 -20.24 -14.79 -3.70
CA PHE A 144 -19.34 -15.06 -4.82
C PHE A 144 -17.90 -15.38 -4.39
N GLY A 145 -17.57 -15.26 -3.10
CA GLY A 145 -16.20 -15.34 -2.58
C GLY A 145 -15.38 -14.07 -2.86
N GLN A 146 -14.07 -14.12 -2.63
CA GLN A 146 -13.19 -13.00 -3.00
C GLN A 146 -13.06 -12.88 -4.52
N VAL A 147 -13.05 -11.64 -5.01
CA VAL A 147 -12.87 -11.31 -6.42
C VAL A 147 -11.40 -11.07 -6.76
N GLU A 148 -11.01 -11.38 -8.00
CA GLU A 148 -9.68 -11.13 -8.55
C GLU A 148 -9.69 -9.79 -9.31
N TRP A 149 -8.82 -8.83 -8.95
CA TRP A 149 -8.83 -7.49 -9.56
C TRP A 149 -8.80 -7.52 -11.11
N PRO A 150 -7.95 -8.32 -11.80
CA PRO A 150 -7.92 -8.34 -13.26
C PRO A 150 -9.23 -8.76 -13.93
N GLU A 151 -10.03 -9.64 -13.30
CA GLU A 151 -11.31 -10.06 -13.87
C GLU A 151 -12.36 -8.94 -13.73
N ILE A 152 -12.38 -8.27 -12.58
CA ILE A 152 -13.28 -7.14 -12.33
C ILE A 152 -12.94 -5.96 -13.24
N SER A 153 -11.66 -5.58 -13.33
CA SER A 153 -11.23 -4.40 -14.07
C SER A 153 -11.42 -4.54 -15.57
N ALA A 154 -11.24 -5.75 -16.13
CA ALA A 154 -11.45 -6.01 -17.55
C ALA A 154 -12.92 -5.94 -18.00
N LYS A 155 -13.86 -5.84 -17.06
CA LYS A 155 -15.32 -5.86 -17.31
C LYS A 155 -16.05 -4.65 -16.71
N MET A 156 -15.32 -3.62 -16.26
CA MET A 156 -15.90 -2.40 -15.69
C MET A 156 -16.67 -1.58 -16.73
N PHE A 157 -17.83 -1.04 -16.36
CA PHE A 157 -18.64 -0.14 -17.17
C PHE A 157 -19.37 0.90 -16.31
N LEU A 158 -19.51 2.13 -16.81
CA LEU A 158 -20.27 3.20 -16.18
C LEU A 158 -21.76 3.07 -16.53
N LYS A 159 -22.65 3.14 -15.54
CA LYS A 159 -24.10 3.27 -15.74
C LYS A 159 -24.71 4.14 -14.64
N ASN A 160 -25.50 5.13 -15.03
CA ASN A 160 -26.21 6.04 -14.10
C ASN A 160 -25.27 6.66 -13.02
N GLY A 161 -24.07 7.08 -13.42
CA GLY A 161 -23.06 7.66 -12.52
C GLY A 161 -22.25 6.65 -11.67
N LYS A 162 -22.66 5.38 -11.60
CA LYS A 162 -21.97 4.33 -10.85
C LYS A 162 -21.17 3.39 -11.76
N ILE A 163 -20.06 2.86 -11.24
CA ILE A 163 -19.33 1.77 -11.90
C ILE A 163 -19.97 0.43 -11.55
N TYR A 164 -20.16 -0.41 -12.56
CA TYR A 164 -20.53 -1.82 -12.45
C TYR A 164 -19.47 -2.71 -13.09
N SER A 165 -19.48 -4.01 -12.76
CA SER A 165 -18.72 -5.05 -13.44
C SER A 165 -19.47 -6.39 -13.39
N TYR A 166 -18.96 -7.42 -14.06
CA TYR A 166 -19.55 -8.78 -14.07
C TYR A 166 -18.56 -9.81 -13.54
N TYR A 167 -18.97 -10.58 -12.54
CA TYR A 167 -18.15 -11.63 -11.94
C TYR A 167 -18.97 -12.92 -11.80
N LYS A 168 -18.50 -14.01 -12.41
CA LYS A 168 -19.29 -15.25 -12.56
C LYS A 168 -20.67 -14.91 -13.18
N ASN A 169 -21.77 -15.26 -12.50
CA ASN A 169 -23.15 -14.98 -12.88
C ASN A 169 -23.75 -13.72 -12.20
N TYR A 170 -22.93 -12.89 -11.54
CA TYR A 170 -23.39 -11.70 -10.82
C TYR A 170 -22.99 -10.41 -11.54
N LYS A 171 -23.91 -9.43 -11.53
CA LYS A 171 -23.64 -8.03 -11.83
C LYS A 171 -23.26 -7.34 -10.52
N LEU A 172 -22.06 -6.81 -10.42
CA LEU A 172 -21.54 -6.13 -9.23
C LEU A 172 -21.63 -4.61 -9.40
N GLU A 173 -22.11 -3.91 -8.38
CA GLU A 173 -21.98 -2.45 -8.21
C GLU A 173 -20.71 -2.19 -7.41
N LEU A 174 -19.79 -1.37 -7.93
CA LEU A 174 -18.49 -1.13 -7.30
C LEU A 174 -18.50 0.16 -6.47
N THR A 175 -17.62 0.22 -5.48
CA THR A 175 -17.32 1.42 -4.67
C THR A 175 -16.49 2.47 -5.43
N ILE A 176 -16.06 2.15 -6.65
CA ILE A 176 -15.16 2.99 -7.46
C ILE A 176 -15.88 4.29 -7.88
N ASP A 177 -15.28 5.42 -7.52
CA ASP A 177 -15.62 6.73 -8.06
C ASP A 177 -15.01 6.92 -9.47
N PRO A 178 -15.81 7.27 -10.49
CA PRO A 178 -15.31 7.40 -11.86
C PRO A 178 -14.23 8.49 -12.04
N GLN A 179 -14.29 9.58 -11.27
CA GLN A 179 -13.40 10.74 -11.42
C GLN A 179 -12.04 10.48 -10.76
N LEU A 180 -12.04 9.88 -9.56
CA LEU A 180 -10.83 9.43 -8.87
C LEU A 180 -10.12 8.29 -9.62
N GLN A 181 -10.88 7.39 -10.26
CA GLN A 181 -10.31 6.37 -11.13
C GLN A 181 -9.63 7.00 -12.36
N ASP A 182 -10.33 7.83 -13.17
CA ASP A 182 -9.73 8.49 -14.35
C ASP A 182 -8.50 9.32 -13.97
N ALA A 183 -8.60 10.17 -12.94
CA ALA A 183 -7.50 11.01 -12.51
C ALA A 183 -6.24 10.18 -12.15
N SER A 184 -6.42 9.08 -11.42
CA SER A 184 -5.29 8.23 -11.02
C SER A 184 -4.73 7.38 -12.18
N GLU A 185 -5.58 6.87 -13.07
CA GLU A 185 -5.15 6.13 -14.29
C GLU A 185 -4.42 7.03 -15.29
N LYS A 186 -4.89 8.26 -15.49
CA LYS A 186 -4.32 9.27 -16.39
C LYS A 186 -2.88 9.63 -16.02
N TYR A 187 -2.59 9.85 -14.74
CA TYR A 187 -1.22 10.16 -14.31
C TYR A 187 -0.29 8.94 -14.29
N LEU A 188 -0.82 7.73 -14.04
CA LEU A 188 -0.05 6.49 -14.17
C LEU A 188 0.28 6.16 -15.64
N SER A 189 -0.69 6.29 -16.55
CA SER A 189 -0.55 5.98 -17.99
C SER A 189 0.35 6.95 -18.74
N GLN A 190 0.31 8.25 -18.42
CA GLN A 190 1.20 9.27 -18.99
C GLN A 190 2.66 9.17 -18.50
N SER A 191 2.91 8.40 -17.43
CA SER A 191 4.23 8.26 -16.83
C SER A 191 5.07 7.18 -17.53
N ARG A 192 6.32 7.50 -17.89
CA ARG A 192 7.31 6.51 -18.37
C ARG A 192 7.85 5.70 -17.19
N ILE A 193 7.06 4.72 -16.74
CA ILE A 193 7.33 3.84 -15.60
C ILE A 193 7.39 2.38 -16.04
N ILE A 194 8.06 1.54 -15.26
CA ILE A 194 8.12 0.08 -15.50
C ILE A 194 6.80 -0.54 -15.06
N ASN A 195 6.34 -0.16 -13.87
CA ASN A 195 5.00 -0.41 -13.38
C ASN A 195 4.66 0.59 -12.25
N GLY A 196 3.38 0.68 -11.89
CA GLY A 196 2.91 1.48 -10.76
C GLY A 196 1.42 1.30 -10.53
N SER A 197 0.96 1.73 -9.37
CA SER A 197 -0.45 1.63 -8.96
C SER A 197 -0.79 2.67 -7.89
N THR A 198 -2.05 3.09 -7.87
CA THR A 198 -2.65 3.94 -6.84
C THR A 198 -3.93 3.27 -6.33
N ALA A 199 -4.01 3.06 -5.02
CA ALA A 199 -5.25 2.78 -4.32
C ALA A 199 -5.74 4.04 -3.59
N ILE A 200 -7.06 4.27 -3.58
CA ILE A 200 -7.70 5.34 -2.81
C ILE A 200 -8.82 4.71 -1.97
N ILE A 201 -8.89 5.07 -0.69
CA ILE A 201 -9.81 4.50 0.30
C ILE A 201 -10.49 5.62 1.08
N ASP A 202 -11.81 5.49 1.31
CA ASP A 202 -12.53 6.23 2.35
C ASP A 202 -12.10 5.73 3.74
N PRO A 203 -11.45 6.57 4.58
CA PRO A 203 -10.95 6.16 5.88
C PRO A 203 -12.02 5.69 6.85
N LYS A 204 -13.25 6.23 6.75
CA LYS A 204 -14.35 5.96 7.68
C LYS A 204 -15.07 4.65 7.39
N THR A 205 -15.13 4.25 6.11
CA THR A 205 -15.91 3.08 5.68
C THR A 205 -15.06 1.90 5.22
N GLY A 206 -13.88 2.16 4.66
CA GLY A 206 -13.08 1.16 3.94
C GLY A 206 -13.42 1.02 2.45
N LYS A 207 -14.34 1.83 1.90
CA LYS A 207 -14.63 1.81 0.44
C LYS A 207 -13.38 2.07 -0.37
N ILE A 208 -13.06 1.20 -1.32
CA ILE A 208 -12.02 1.41 -2.32
C ILE A 208 -12.60 2.34 -3.40
N LEU A 209 -12.27 3.63 -3.32
CA LEU A 209 -12.78 4.68 -4.22
C LEU A 209 -12.06 4.69 -5.57
N ALA A 210 -10.80 4.25 -5.62
CA ALA A 210 -10.08 4.02 -6.86
C ALA A 210 -9.03 2.93 -6.67
N LEU A 211 -8.75 2.17 -7.73
CA LEU A 211 -7.69 1.17 -7.77
C LEU A 211 -7.09 1.09 -9.17
N SER A 212 -6.13 1.96 -9.47
CA SER A 212 -5.52 2.08 -10.79
C SER A 212 -4.14 1.41 -10.87
N GLN A 213 -3.74 0.99 -12.07
CA GLN A 213 -2.41 0.45 -12.35
C GLN A 213 -1.95 0.79 -13.78
N ASN A 214 -0.64 0.93 -13.98
CA ASN A 214 -0.01 0.94 -15.30
C ASN A 214 1.26 0.07 -15.26
N GLY A 215 1.58 -0.59 -16.38
CA GLY A 215 2.71 -1.51 -16.50
C GLY A 215 2.54 -2.81 -15.71
N GLY A 216 3.57 -3.67 -15.80
CA GLY A 216 3.54 -5.05 -15.27
C GLY A 216 3.05 -6.09 -16.28
N ASN A 217 3.18 -7.37 -15.92
CA ASN A 217 2.67 -8.49 -16.72
C ASN A 217 1.14 -8.57 -16.57
N ARG A 218 0.41 -8.79 -17.67
CA ARG A 218 -1.07 -8.92 -17.69
C ARG A 218 -1.61 -9.93 -16.67
N ASN A 219 -0.84 -10.97 -16.37
CA ASN A 219 -1.22 -12.03 -15.43
C ASN A 219 -0.94 -11.68 -13.95
N ALA A 220 -0.47 -10.46 -13.66
CA ALA A 220 0.16 -10.10 -12.39
C ALA A 220 -0.13 -8.65 -11.99
N SER A 221 -1.37 -8.37 -11.56
CA SER A 221 -1.76 -7.03 -11.08
C SER A 221 -0.78 -6.47 -10.06
N VAL A 222 -0.45 -5.18 -10.21
CA VAL A 222 0.37 -4.41 -9.26
C VAL A 222 -0.48 -4.03 -8.05
N SER A 223 -1.72 -3.59 -8.30
CA SER A 223 -2.69 -3.03 -7.33
C SER A 223 -2.94 -3.87 -6.08
N VAL A 224 -2.89 -5.19 -6.20
CA VAL A 224 -3.17 -6.13 -5.10
C VAL A 224 -1.94 -6.93 -4.65
N SER A 225 -0.76 -6.70 -5.27
CA SER A 225 0.44 -7.49 -5.02
C SER A 225 1.39 -6.86 -4.02
N SER A 226 1.86 -7.66 -3.06
CA SER A 226 2.93 -7.30 -2.12
C SER A 226 4.28 -7.69 -2.73
N ARG A 227 4.73 -6.91 -3.73
CA ARG A 227 6.04 -7.09 -4.39
C ARG A 227 7.06 -6.03 -3.98
N ALA A 228 6.67 -4.76 -4.04
CA ALA A 228 7.55 -3.64 -3.77
C ALA A 228 7.89 -3.55 -2.27
N PRO A 229 9.15 -3.26 -1.90
CA PRO A 229 9.56 -3.12 -0.50
C PRO A 229 8.90 -1.88 0.14
N ALA A 230 8.44 -1.99 1.37
CA ALA A 230 7.70 -0.92 2.06
C ALA A 230 8.55 0.34 2.31
N ALA A 231 9.88 0.15 2.39
CA ALA A 231 10.84 1.22 2.62
C ALA A 231 10.47 2.07 3.85
N SER A 232 10.75 3.38 3.81
CA SER A 232 10.42 4.31 4.89
C SER A 232 8.91 4.54 5.13
N LEU A 233 7.97 3.80 4.53
CA LEU A 233 6.59 3.74 5.04
C LEU A 233 6.52 3.02 6.39
N MET A 234 7.45 2.11 6.70
CA MET A 234 7.56 1.46 8.02
C MET A 234 7.79 2.44 9.18
N LYS A 235 8.14 3.69 8.87
CA LYS A 235 8.24 4.78 9.85
C LYS A 235 6.89 5.20 10.40
N ILE A 236 5.77 4.90 9.74
CA ILE A 236 4.41 5.05 10.31
C ILE A 236 4.26 4.09 11.50
N ILE A 237 4.62 2.81 11.32
CA ILE A 237 4.53 1.77 12.35
C ILE A 237 5.52 2.08 13.50
N THR A 238 6.76 2.44 13.16
CA THR A 238 7.79 2.79 14.15
C THR A 238 7.43 4.04 14.95
N ALA A 239 6.86 5.07 14.30
CA ALA A 239 6.37 6.27 15.00
C ALA A 239 5.18 5.95 15.90
N SER A 240 4.21 5.15 15.41
CA SER A 240 3.07 4.67 16.20
C SER A 240 3.51 3.99 17.49
N ALA A 241 4.44 3.03 17.36
CA ALA A 241 4.96 2.29 18.50
C ALA A 241 5.73 3.18 19.48
N ALA A 242 6.49 4.17 19.00
CA ALA A 242 7.23 5.10 19.84
C ALA A 242 6.30 6.05 20.61
N ILE A 243 5.25 6.57 19.97
CA ILE A 243 4.26 7.44 20.63
C ILE A 243 3.47 6.64 21.68
N GLU A 244 2.93 5.47 21.33
CA GLU A 244 2.13 4.66 22.27
C GLU A 244 2.96 4.17 23.48
N LYS A 245 4.27 3.94 23.30
CA LYS A 245 5.16 3.39 24.35
C LYS A 245 5.86 4.46 25.21
N ARG A 246 6.07 5.68 24.69
CA ARG A 246 6.84 6.75 25.35
C ARG A 246 6.12 8.10 25.42
N ASN A 247 4.90 8.21 24.89
CA ASN A 247 4.14 9.45 24.74
C ASN A 247 4.88 10.56 23.95
N LEU A 248 5.79 10.20 23.04
CA LEU A 248 6.53 11.19 22.23
C LEU A 248 5.59 12.17 21.54
N ASN A 249 5.98 13.44 21.48
CA ASN A 249 5.27 14.52 20.82
C ASN A 249 5.95 14.90 19.50
N PRO A 250 5.22 15.48 18.53
CA PRO A 250 5.79 15.89 17.24
C PRO A 250 7.00 16.85 17.35
N TYR A 251 7.13 17.57 18.46
CA TYR A 251 8.17 18.58 18.67
C TYR A 251 9.35 18.10 19.54
N ASP A 252 9.30 16.90 20.11
CA ASP A 252 10.38 16.37 20.95
C ASP A 252 11.68 16.22 20.15
N GLU A 253 12.81 16.60 20.74
CA GLU A 253 14.12 16.56 20.07
C GLU A 253 14.79 15.20 20.11
N ILE A 254 15.05 14.63 18.94
CA ILE A 254 15.90 13.45 18.78
C ILE A 254 17.34 13.93 18.54
N SER A 255 18.23 13.62 19.48
CA SER A 255 19.68 13.84 19.34
C SER A 255 20.34 12.65 18.64
N PHE A 256 21.20 12.89 17.66
CA PHE A 256 21.90 11.87 16.87
C PHE A 256 23.19 12.42 16.24
N ARG A 257 23.87 11.59 15.44
CA ARG A 257 25.14 11.90 14.77
C ARG A 257 25.16 11.51 13.30
N GLY A 258 25.95 12.25 12.51
CA GLY A 258 26.03 12.06 11.05
C GLY A 258 24.77 12.55 10.33
N GLY A 259 24.57 12.06 9.10
CA GLY A 259 23.46 12.47 8.22
C GLY A 259 22.21 11.59 8.33
N CYS A 260 21.15 12.01 7.64
CA CYS A 260 19.86 11.32 7.61
C CYS A 260 19.72 10.21 6.56
N GLY A 261 20.62 10.13 5.57
CA GLY A 261 20.49 9.19 4.45
C GLY A 261 20.89 7.75 4.76
N ASN A 262 21.95 7.55 5.56
CA ASN A 262 22.65 6.27 5.65
C ASN A 262 22.74 5.80 7.12
N LEU A 263 22.54 4.50 7.34
CA LEU A 263 23.01 3.82 8.56
C LEU A 263 24.41 3.26 8.26
N ARG A 264 25.45 3.82 8.88
CA ARG A 264 26.86 3.40 8.75
C ARG A 264 27.64 3.68 10.02
N ASN A 265 28.65 2.86 10.29
CA ASN A 265 29.65 3.08 11.35
C ASN A 265 29.03 3.35 12.74
N GLY A 266 27.92 2.68 13.05
CA GLY A 266 27.20 2.85 14.32
C GLY A 266 26.61 4.24 14.56
N ASN A 267 26.32 5.02 13.51
CA ASN A 267 25.80 6.39 13.66
C ASN A 267 24.40 6.47 14.31
N TRP A 268 23.67 5.35 14.36
CA TRP A 268 22.39 5.22 15.09
C TRP A 268 22.56 4.93 16.59
N LEU A 269 23.72 4.44 17.02
CA LEU A 269 24.01 4.14 18.43
C LEU A 269 24.18 5.44 19.24
N ALA A 270 23.70 5.42 20.48
CA ALA A 270 23.72 6.56 21.39
C ALA A 270 25.13 6.88 21.92
N ASP A 271 25.49 8.17 21.88
CA ASP A 271 26.79 8.70 22.30
C ASP A 271 26.70 10.22 22.50
N PRO A 272 26.41 10.72 23.72
CA PRO A 272 26.27 12.15 24.01
C PRO A 272 27.52 13.00 23.65
N SER A 273 28.70 12.37 23.60
CA SER A 273 29.93 13.07 23.18
C SER A 273 29.90 13.42 21.69
N ARG A 274 29.25 12.60 20.85
CA ARG A 274 29.21 12.75 19.37
C ARG A 274 27.84 13.11 18.80
N ASP A 275 26.76 12.97 19.56
CA ASP A 275 25.38 13.27 19.14
C ASP A 275 25.08 14.79 19.12
N LYS A 276 25.75 15.52 18.23
CA LYS A 276 25.62 16.98 18.10
C LYS A 276 24.54 17.44 17.10
N GLN A 277 23.85 16.51 16.42
CA GLN A 277 22.70 16.85 15.57
C GLN A 277 21.41 16.69 16.37
N LYS A 278 20.53 17.70 16.29
CA LYS A 278 19.20 17.69 16.90
C LYS A 278 18.12 17.85 15.83
N MET A 279 17.02 17.12 15.97
CA MET A 279 15.89 17.19 15.05
C MET A 279 14.59 16.84 15.76
N THR A 280 13.57 17.68 15.64
CA THR A 280 12.23 17.36 16.17
C THR A 280 11.69 16.10 15.51
N PHE A 281 10.90 15.31 16.24
CA PHE A 281 10.33 14.05 15.74
C PHE A 281 9.53 14.23 14.43
N ALA A 282 8.75 15.30 14.30
CA ALA A 282 8.06 15.68 13.07
C ALA A 282 9.03 15.96 11.91
N LYS A 283 10.14 16.66 12.17
CA LYS A 283 11.17 16.91 11.15
C LYS A 283 11.94 15.63 10.78
N ALA A 284 12.12 14.70 11.72
CA ALA A 284 12.74 13.39 11.48
C ALA A 284 11.86 12.48 10.61
N PHE A 285 10.55 12.41 10.88
CA PHE A 285 9.57 11.70 10.04
C PHE A 285 9.44 12.39 8.68
N GLY A 286 9.30 13.71 8.70
CA GLY A 286 9.11 14.59 7.56
C GLY A 286 10.23 14.48 6.51
N SER A 287 11.47 14.60 6.96
CA SER A 287 12.68 14.41 6.15
C SER A 287 13.03 12.94 5.87
N SER A 288 12.28 12.00 6.45
CA SER A 288 12.53 10.56 6.38
C SER A 288 13.90 10.15 6.93
N CYS A 289 14.38 10.80 7.99
CA CYS A 289 15.70 10.56 8.56
C CYS A 289 15.88 9.11 9.02
N ASN A 290 16.86 8.39 8.47
CA ASN A 290 17.11 6.98 8.79
C ASN A 290 17.73 6.82 10.17
N THR A 291 18.80 7.58 10.46
CA THR A 291 19.55 7.52 11.72
C THR A 291 18.69 7.81 12.95
N ALA A 292 17.80 8.81 12.88
CA ALA A 292 16.86 9.12 13.95
C ALA A 292 15.83 8.00 14.17
N PHE A 293 15.30 7.40 13.11
CA PHE A 293 14.32 6.30 13.23
C PHE A 293 14.95 4.98 13.67
N ALA A 294 16.19 4.70 13.24
CA ALA A 294 17.00 3.60 13.75
C ALA A 294 17.24 3.73 15.27
N ARG A 295 17.53 4.94 15.75
CA ARG A 295 17.69 5.22 17.18
C ARG A 295 16.39 5.04 17.96
N LEU A 296 15.28 5.60 17.48
CA LEU A 296 13.94 5.38 18.08
C LEU A 296 13.58 3.89 18.13
N ALA A 297 13.85 3.16 17.04
CA ALA A 297 13.56 1.74 16.95
C ALA A 297 14.36 0.90 17.94
N LEU A 298 15.63 1.24 18.17
CA LEU A 298 16.53 0.50 19.06
C LEU A 298 16.27 0.82 20.55
N TYR A 299 16.11 2.10 20.91
CA TYR A 299 16.08 2.53 22.32
C TYR A 299 14.67 2.81 22.88
N GLU A 300 13.72 3.23 22.04
CA GLU A 300 12.35 3.58 22.49
C GLU A 300 11.33 2.49 22.19
N VAL A 301 11.38 1.92 20.97
CA VAL A 301 10.43 0.90 20.53
C VAL A 301 10.90 -0.49 20.97
N GLY A 302 12.06 -0.96 20.52
CA GLY A 302 12.52 -2.33 20.69
C GLY A 302 11.78 -3.33 19.79
N LEU A 303 12.47 -4.41 19.41
CA LEU A 303 12.04 -5.37 18.39
C LEU A 303 10.64 -5.97 18.64
N ALA A 304 10.35 -6.41 19.87
CA ALA A 304 9.06 -7.00 20.22
C ALA A 304 7.88 -6.01 20.04
N SER A 305 8.07 -4.74 20.39
CA SER A 305 7.03 -3.71 20.17
C SER A 305 6.92 -3.35 18.69
N LEU A 306 8.02 -3.34 17.93
CA LEU A 306 7.99 -3.14 16.48
C LEU A 306 7.21 -4.26 15.76
N LYS A 307 7.44 -5.53 16.16
CA LYS A 307 6.66 -6.69 15.69
C LYS A 307 5.18 -6.56 16.04
N SER A 308 4.86 -6.28 17.31
CA SER A 308 3.48 -6.13 17.78
C SER A 308 2.72 -5.04 17.02
N TYR A 309 3.31 -3.86 16.82
CA TYR A 309 2.64 -2.80 16.05
C TYR A 309 2.54 -3.11 14.56
N ALA A 310 3.54 -3.73 13.94
CA ALA A 310 3.42 -4.20 12.55
C ALA A 310 2.26 -5.20 12.39
N GLU A 311 2.13 -6.13 13.33
CA GLU A 311 1.06 -7.12 13.38
C GLU A 311 -0.33 -6.57 13.72
N LYS A 312 -0.42 -5.42 14.41
CA LYS A 312 -1.66 -4.65 14.55
C LYS A 312 -2.00 -3.94 13.24
N PHE A 313 -1.01 -3.32 12.59
CA PHE A 313 -1.11 -2.80 11.21
C PHE A 313 -1.09 -3.92 10.15
N MET A 314 -1.66 -5.09 10.45
CA MET A 314 -1.91 -6.20 9.51
C MET A 314 -0.72 -6.73 8.67
N PHE A 315 0.53 -6.40 9.00
CA PHE A 315 1.68 -7.06 8.38
C PHE A 315 1.75 -8.53 8.83
N ASN A 316 2.19 -9.39 7.91
CA ASN A 316 2.22 -10.84 8.03
C ASN A 316 0.84 -11.51 8.23
N LYS A 317 -0.27 -10.77 8.02
CA LYS A 317 -1.64 -11.26 8.19
C LYS A 317 -2.50 -10.98 6.95
N PRO A 318 -3.44 -11.87 6.58
CA PRO A 318 -4.41 -11.56 5.52
C PRO A 318 -5.36 -10.45 6.00
N ILE A 319 -5.60 -9.47 5.14
CA ILE A 319 -6.52 -8.35 5.40
C ILE A 319 -7.94 -8.79 4.99
N PRO A 320 -8.95 -8.76 5.89
CA PRO A 320 -10.34 -9.01 5.53
C PRO A 320 -10.80 -8.08 4.42
N SER A 321 -11.23 -8.64 3.29
CA SER A 321 -11.72 -7.91 2.13
C SER A 321 -12.56 -8.83 1.24
N ASP A 322 -13.38 -8.24 0.38
CA ASP A 322 -14.04 -8.89 -0.75
C ASP A 322 -13.10 -8.99 -1.97
N LEU A 323 -12.04 -8.18 -2.01
CA LEU A 323 -10.97 -8.22 -2.99
C LEU A 323 -9.83 -9.13 -2.50
N LYS A 324 -9.30 -9.99 -3.37
CA LYS A 324 -8.16 -10.83 -3.01
C LYS A 324 -6.86 -10.01 -2.96
N LEU A 325 -6.37 -9.75 -1.75
CA LEU A 325 -5.12 -9.01 -1.51
C LEU A 325 -3.98 -9.97 -1.17
N GLN A 326 -2.80 -9.78 -1.76
CA GLN A 326 -1.60 -10.50 -1.34
C GLN A 326 -1.09 -9.92 -0.01
N THR A 327 -1.04 -10.76 1.03
CA THR A 327 -0.48 -10.46 2.36
C THR A 327 0.81 -9.64 2.27
N SER A 328 0.83 -8.49 2.93
CA SER A 328 2.06 -7.69 3.07
C SER A 328 2.93 -8.26 4.17
N MET A 329 4.25 -8.22 3.97
CA MET A 329 5.22 -8.88 4.81
C MET A 329 6.12 -7.86 5.47
N PHE A 330 6.42 -8.10 6.75
CA PHE A 330 7.55 -7.50 7.46
C PHE A 330 8.21 -8.62 8.25
N LEU A 331 9.18 -9.28 7.61
CA LEU A 331 10.00 -10.28 8.28
C LEU A 331 11.06 -9.54 9.09
N LEU A 332 10.84 -9.57 10.40
CA LEU A 332 11.76 -9.07 11.42
C LEU A 332 12.77 -10.16 11.79
N PRO A 333 13.97 -9.80 12.27
CA PRO A 333 14.93 -10.77 12.80
C PRO A 333 14.34 -11.52 14.01
N ASP A 334 14.90 -12.69 14.29
CA ASP A 334 14.51 -13.52 15.43
C ASP A 334 14.84 -12.80 16.75
N PRO A 335 13.90 -12.62 17.70
CA PRO A 335 14.14 -11.92 18.96
C PRO A 335 15.35 -12.37 19.77
N ASP A 336 15.72 -13.65 19.70
CA ASP A 336 16.77 -14.24 20.54
C ASP A 336 18.17 -14.12 19.90
N THR A 337 18.25 -13.72 18.62
CA THR A 337 19.53 -13.54 17.89
C THR A 337 19.69 -12.18 17.21
N ALA A 338 18.64 -11.34 17.17
CA ALA A 338 18.64 -10.06 16.48
C ALA A 338 19.72 -9.09 16.97
N THR A 339 20.57 -8.64 16.05
CA THR A 339 21.58 -7.64 16.35
C THR A 339 20.98 -6.24 16.52
N PRO A 340 21.64 -5.34 17.28
CA PRO A 340 21.27 -3.92 17.35
C PRO A 340 21.27 -3.19 16.00
N GLN A 341 21.92 -3.76 14.96
CA GLN A 341 21.87 -3.22 13.59
C GLN A 341 20.58 -3.62 12.88
N GLU A 342 20.13 -4.86 12.95
CA GLU A 342 18.91 -5.31 12.28
C GLU A 342 17.65 -4.65 12.85
N VAL A 343 17.59 -4.45 14.17
CA VAL A 343 16.49 -3.69 14.82
C VAL A 343 16.46 -2.23 14.35
N ALA A 344 17.64 -1.61 14.24
CA ALA A 344 17.82 -0.25 13.75
C ALA A 344 17.46 -0.10 12.25
N GLU A 345 17.87 -1.07 11.43
CA GLU A 345 17.54 -1.13 10.00
C GLU A 345 16.04 -1.35 9.76
N ALA A 346 15.44 -2.32 10.46
CA ALA A 346 14.02 -2.63 10.38
C ALA A 346 13.13 -1.41 10.71
N GLY A 347 13.41 -0.70 11.81
CA GLY A 347 12.65 0.49 12.18
C GLY A 347 12.94 1.74 11.33
N ALA A 348 14.07 1.78 10.63
CA ALA A 348 14.31 2.76 9.56
C ALA A 348 13.55 2.41 8.25
N GLY A 349 13.00 1.19 8.13
CA GLY A 349 12.31 0.69 6.94
C GLY A 349 13.22 -0.01 5.93
N PHE A 350 14.35 -0.55 6.38
CA PHE A 350 15.15 -1.52 5.64
C PHE A 350 14.77 -2.97 6.04
N GLY A 351 15.49 -3.97 5.53
CA GLY A 351 15.19 -5.38 5.76
C GLY A 351 14.03 -5.91 4.90
N ALA A 352 13.58 -7.12 5.21
CA ALA A 352 12.65 -7.91 4.41
C ALA A 352 11.19 -7.46 4.57
N THR A 353 10.86 -6.33 3.93
CA THR A 353 9.49 -5.81 3.80
C THR A 353 8.96 -5.99 2.38
N LYS A 354 7.65 -6.28 2.22
CA LYS A 354 6.92 -6.19 0.94
C LYS A 354 5.49 -5.70 1.21
N LEU A 355 4.98 -4.74 0.43
CA LEU A 355 3.72 -4.03 0.69
C LEU A 355 2.85 -3.93 -0.58
N ASN A 356 1.52 -4.04 -0.46
CA ASN A 356 0.58 -3.81 -1.55
C ASN A 356 -0.05 -2.39 -1.49
N PRO A 357 -0.46 -1.79 -2.63
CA PRO A 357 -1.04 -0.45 -2.68
C PRO A 357 -2.28 -0.21 -1.79
N VAL A 358 -3.22 -1.16 -1.73
CA VAL A 358 -4.42 -1.06 -0.88
C VAL A 358 -4.03 -0.95 0.59
N HIS A 359 -3.08 -1.78 1.03
CA HIS A 359 -2.55 -1.72 2.39
C HIS A 359 -1.76 -0.44 2.66
N ALA A 360 -1.00 0.07 1.68
CA ALA A 360 -0.33 1.36 1.80
C ALA A 360 -1.33 2.52 1.98
N ALA A 361 -2.52 2.46 1.37
CA ALA A 361 -3.60 3.40 1.63
C ALA A 361 -4.20 3.20 3.04
N LEU A 362 -4.43 1.94 3.46
CA LEU A 362 -4.95 1.61 4.79
C LEU A 362 -4.09 2.13 5.96
N LEU A 363 -2.76 2.21 5.79
CA LEU A 363 -1.89 2.82 6.81
C LEU A 363 -2.34 4.26 7.10
N SER A 364 -2.50 5.08 6.06
CA SER A 364 -2.96 6.47 6.19
C SER A 364 -4.44 6.58 6.58
N ALA A 365 -5.29 5.67 6.07
CA ALA A 365 -6.69 5.59 6.47
C ALA A 365 -6.86 5.36 7.98
N THR A 366 -6.04 4.46 8.55
CA THR A 366 -6.04 4.15 9.99
C THR A 366 -5.63 5.34 10.83
N ILE A 367 -4.68 6.17 10.35
CA ILE A 367 -4.31 7.41 11.03
C ILE A 367 -5.47 8.40 10.99
N ASN A 368 -6.04 8.69 9.82
CA ASN A 368 -7.12 9.66 9.69
C ASN A 368 -8.41 9.25 10.44
N ASN A 369 -8.75 7.96 10.42
CA ASN A 369 -9.90 7.40 11.15
C ASN A 369 -9.59 7.19 12.64
N HIS A 370 -8.89 8.15 13.27
CA HIS A 370 -8.62 8.21 14.71
C HIS A 370 -8.02 6.93 15.31
N GLY A 371 -7.20 6.21 14.54
CA GLY A 371 -6.56 4.96 14.97
C GLY A 371 -7.36 3.68 14.75
N ILE A 372 -8.51 3.74 14.07
CA ILE A 372 -9.36 2.58 13.73
C ILE A 372 -9.10 2.17 12.27
N MET A 373 -8.66 0.93 12.05
CA MET A 373 -8.52 0.38 10.72
C MET A 373 -9.85 -0.20 10.24
N MET A 374 -10.32 0.21 9.07
CA MET A 374 -11.46 -0.39 8.37
C MET A 374 -11.00 -1.54 7.47
N ALA A 375 -11.86 -2.55 7.30
CA ALA A 375 -11.68 -3.58 6.29
C ALA A 375 -11.95 -2.99 4.90
N PRO A 376 -10.99 -3.05 3.95
CA PRO A 376 -11.19 -2.49 2.62
C PRO A 376 -12.20 -3.33 1.82
N TYR A 377 -13.10 -2.68 1.09
CA TYR A 377 -14.04 -3.37 0.22
C TYR A 377 -14.29 -2.65 -1.12
N LEU A 378 -14.54 -3.43 -2.17
CA LEU A 378 -14.68 -2.99 -3.55
C LEU A 378 -16.12 -3.08 -4.07
N ILE A 379 -16.94 -3.99 -3.52
CA ILE A 379 -18.28 -4.29 -4.01
C ILE A 379 -19.31 -3.63 -3.09
N GLU A 380 -19.98 -2.58 -3.58
CA GLU A 380 -21.06 -1.92 -2.82
C GLU A 380 -22.32 -2.81 -2.77
N ALA A 381 -22.65 -3.47 -3.87
CA ALA A 381 -23.77 -4.41 -3.97
C ALA A 381 -23.58 -5.45 -5.08
N ALA A 382 -24.31 -6.56 -5.02
CA ALA A 382 -24.35 -7.57 -6.08
C ALA A 382 -25.78 -8.00 -6.41
N TYR A 383 -26.01 -8.23 -7.69
CA TYR A 383 -27.30 -8.61 -8.27
C TYR A 383 -27.15 -9.93 -9.03
N ASN A 384 -28.14 -10.83 -8.92
CA ASN A 384 -28.15 -12.09 -9.65
C ASN A 384 -28.62 -11.92 -11.12
N SER A 385 -28.74 -13.04 -11.83
CA SER A 385 -29.29 -13.13 -13.20
C SER A 385 -30.62 -12.40 -13.38
N ASP A 386 -31.48 -12.47 -12.37
CA ASP A 386 -32.87 -11.99 -12.40
C ASP A 386 -32.95 -10.50 -12.00
N GLY A 387 -31.79 -9.86 -11.78
CA GLY A 387 -31.68 -8.47 -11.34
C GLY A 387 -31.92 -8.25 -9.85
N LYS A 388 -32.23 -9.29 -9.07
CA LYS A 388 -32.47 -9.21 -7.63
C LYS A 388 -31.17 -8.94 -6.87
N GLU A 389 -31.20 -8.00 -5.93
CA GLU A 389 -30.08 -7.76 -5.00
C GLU A 389 -29.90 -8.95 -4.05
N VAL A 390 -28.69 -9.48 -3.98
CA VAL A 390 -28.31 -10.65 -3.16
C VAL A 390 -27.19 -10.35 -2.16
N TYR A 391 -26.54 -9.19 -2.28
CA TYR A 391 -25.51 -8.71 -1.37
C TYR A 391 -25.48 -7.18 -1.40
N ARG A 392 -25.22 -6.59 -0.23
CA ARG A 392 -24.87 -5.18 -0.05
C ARG A 392 -23.82 -5.10 1.05
N ALA A 393 -22.74 -4.36 0.81
CA ALA A 393 -21.68 -4.21 1.78
C ALA A 393 -22.15 -3.45 3.03
N LYS A 394 -21.49 -3.73 4.15
CA LYS A 394 -21.60 -2.98 5.40
C LYS A 394 -20.16 -2.66 5.85
N PRO A 395 -19.81 -1.39 6.13
CA PRO A 395 -18.52 -1.02 6.67
C PRO A 395 -18.18 -1.84 7.92
N MET A 396 -16.94 -2.32 8.01
CA MET A 396 -16.49 -3.24 9.05
C MET A 396 -15.14 -2.77 9.61
N GLN A 397 -15.05 -2.65 10.94
CA GLN A 397 -13.79 -2.34 11.61
C GLN A 397 -12.96 -3.63 11.72
N ILE A 398 -11.68 -3.55 11.35
CA ILE A 398 -10.67 -4.56 11.75
C ILE A 398 -10.34 -4.36 13.23
N GLY A 399 -10.27 -3.11 13.70
CA GLY A 399 -10.17 -2.78 15.11
C GLY A 399 -9.41 -1.47 15.37
N ARG A 400 -9.22 -1.16 16.66
CA ARG A 400 -8.38 -0.05 17.11
C ARG A 400 -6.91 -0.46 17.13
N ILE A 401 -6.12 0.13 16.24
CA ILE A 401 -4.69 -0.15 16.05
C ILE A 401 -3.83 0.71 16.98
N ILE A 402 -4.23 1.97 17.17
CA ILE A 402 -3.59 2.99 18.01
C ILE A 402 -4.66 3.83 18.72
N SER A 403 -4.26 4.60 19.73
CA SER A 403 -5.12 5.63 20.32
C SER A 403 -5.39 6.80 19.34
N GLN A 404 -6.49 7.52 19.55
CA GLN A 404 -6.79 8.74 18.80
C GLN A 404 -5.73 9.83 19.01
N GLN A 405 -5.14 9.91 20.21
CA GLN A 405 -4.08 10.86 20.52
C GLN A 405 -2.80 10.56 19.71
N THR A 406 -2.41 9.28 19.60
CA THR A 406 -1.33 8.87 18.70
C THR A 406 -1.64 9.16 17.24
N ALA A 407 -2.87 8.93 16.80
CA ALA A 407 -3.29 9.21 15.43
C ALA A 407 -3.11 10.69 15.05
N LEU A 408 -3.62 11.62 15.88
CA LEU A 408 -3.47 13.07 15.69
C LEU A 408 -1.99 13.52 15.75
N LYS A 409 -1.19 12.92 16.64
CA LYS A 409 0.26 13.12 16.67
C LYS A 409 0.92 12.69 15.35
N ILE A 410 0.51 11.56 14.75
CA ILE A 410 1.03 11.07 13.47
C ILE A 410 0.56 11.93 12.28
N GLU A 411 -0.68 12.43 12.26
CA GLU A 411 -1.12 13.40 11.23
C GLU A 411 -0.21 14.64 11.24
N THR A 412 0.23 15.11 12.42
CA THR A 412 1.21 16.20 12.55
C THR A 412 2.59 15.82 11.96
N LEU A 413 3.05 14.58 12.15
CA LEU A 413 4.29 14.09 11.50
C LEU A 413 4.12 14.00 9.96
N MET A 414 2.94 13.59 9.50
CA MET A 414 2.59 13.42 8.08
C MET A 414 2.48 14.76 7.34
N LEU A 415 1.93 15.79 8.00
CA LEU A 415 1.96 17.17 7.51
C LEU A 415 3.41 17.66 7.35
N ALA A 416 4.33 17.30 8.26
CA ALA A 416 5.73 17.70 8.17
C ALA A 416 6.45 17.14 6.92
N THR A 417 6.07 15.96 6.40
CA THR A 417 6.56 15.45 5.10
C THR A 417 6.18 16.36 3.93
N ILE A 418 5.04 17.05 4.01
CA ILE A 418 4.57 17.99 2.98
C ILE A 418 5.15 19.40 3.20
N SER A 419 5.01 19.98 4.39
CA SER A 419 5.37 21.39 4.65
C SER A 419 6.88 21.68 4.63
N SER A 420 7.70 20.74 5.11
CA SER A 420 9.15 20.91 5.31
C SER A 420 10.00 19.75 4.76
N GLY A 421 9.39 18.57 4.60
CA GLY A 421 10.07 17.31 4.35
C GLY A 421 10.22 16.90 2.88
N THR A 422 10.31 15.58 2.66
CA THR A 422 10.67 14.99 1.36
C THR A 422 9.75 15.37 0.19
N SER A 423 8.48 15.69 0.49
CA SER A 423 7.46 15.97 -0.52
C SER A 423 7.26 17.47 -0.79
N ARG A 424 7.91 18.36 -0.03
CA ARG A 424 7.70 19.82 -0.11
C ARG A 424 7.81 20.40 -1.52
N ARG A 425 8.85 19.99 -2.26
CA ARG A 425 9.07 20.44 -3.66
C ARG A 425 8.04 19.89 -4.66
N THR A 426 7.30 18.86 -4.28
CA THR A 426 6.24 18.26 -5.11
C THR A 426 4.91 19.00 -4.90
N PHE A 427 4.52 19.25 -3.65
CA PHE A 427 3.20 19.83 -3.33
C PHE A 427 3.17 21.37 -3.34
N HIS A 428 4.27 22.08 -3.03
CA HIS A 428 4.30 23.56 -3.05
C HIS A 428 4.71 24.19 -4.41
N LYS A 429 4.48 23.48 -5.53
CA LYS A 429 4.72 24.01 -6.88
C LYS A 429 3.77 25.17 -7.20
N ALA A 430 4.17 26.05 -8.13
CA ALA A 430 3.26 27.05 -8.67
C ALA A 430 2.03 26.36 -9.27
N GLY A 431 0.83 26.86 -8.96
CA GLY A 431 -0.44 26.24 -9.35
C GLY A 431 -0.97 25.13 -8.41
N THR A 432 -0.21 24.67 -7.40
CA THR A 432 -0.64 23.60 -6.46
C THR A 432 -0.56 24.01 -4.99
N ARG A 433 -0.30 25.30 -4.69
CA ARG A 433 0.01 25.77 -3.33
C ARG A 433 -1.19 25.92 -2.39
N ALA A 434 -2.41 26.05 -2.92
CA ALA A 434 -3.60 26.37 -2.12
C ALA A 434 -3.94 25.29 -1.08
N ASP A 435 -3.54 24.04 -1.36
CA ASP A 435 -4.04 22.86 -0.66
C ASP A 435 -2.95 22.11 0.11
N ALA A 436 -1.68 22.53 0.01
CA ALA A 436 -0.54 21.80 0.55
C ALA A 436 -0.50 21.71 2.10
N ASN A 437 -1.25 22.55 2.81
CA ASN A 437 -1.42 22.48 4.26
C ASN A 437 -2.55 21.52 4.68
N GLU A 438 -3.44 21.16 3.75
CA GLU A 438 -4.54 20.21 3.95
C GLU A 438 -4.09 18.76 3.67
N ILE A 439 -2.83 18.52 3.36
CA ILE A 439 -2.32 17.21 2.94
C ILE A 439 -1.30 16.70 3.95
N GLY A 440 -1.45 15.43 4.34
CA GLY A 440 -0.43 14.68 5.09
C GLY A 440 0.06 13.49 4.28
N GLY A 441 1.30 13.06 4.50
CA GLY A 441 1.74 11.76 4.01
C GLY A 441 3.07 11.26 4.55
N LYS A 442 3.48 10.07 4.09
CA LYS A 442 4.82 9.52 4.24
C LYS A 442 5.31 9.03 2.89
N THR A 443 6.58 9.29 2.61
CA THR A 443 7.31 8.75 1.45
C THR A 443 8.06 7.46 1.78
N GLY A 444 8.21 6.59 0.79
CA GLY A 444 9.20 5.51 0.80
C GLY A 444 10.02 5.56 -0.49
N THR A 445 11.30 5.19 -0.41
CA THR A 445 12.19 5.05 -1.56
C THR A 445 13.18 3.93 -1.25
N LEU A 446 13.25 2.91 -2.11
CA LEU A 446 14.27 1.86 -2.03
C LEU A 446 14.52 1.28 -3.43
N LEU A 447 15.75 0.83 -3.68
CA LEU A 447 16.03 0.01 -4.86
C LEU A 447 15.36 -1.36 -4.71
N ASP A 448 15.02 -1.99 -5.82
CA ASP A 448 14.65 -3.40 -5.81
C ASP A 448 15.88 -4.22 -5.34
N PRO A 449 15.75 -5.08 -4.31
CA PRO A 449 16.84 -5.95 -3.86
C PRO A 449 17.31 -6.92 -4.94
N GLU A 450 16.41 -7.33 -5.82
CA GLU A 450 16.60 -8.35 -6.87
C GLU A 450 17.09 -7.69 -8.19
N ASN A 451 16.75 -6.42 -8.46
CA ASN A 451 17.22 -5.66 -9.63
C ASN A 451 17.52 -4.17 -9.33
N ARG A 452 18.79 -3.85 -9.06
CA ARG A 452 19.20 -2.50 -8.63
C ARG A 452 19.08 -1.38 -9.68
N ASP A 453 18.74 -1.68 -10.94
CA ASP A 453 18.37 -0.64 -11.92
C ASP A 453 16.94 -0.12 -11.69
N VAL A 454 16.12 -0.84 -10.92
CA VAL A 454 14.75 -0.48 -10.56
C VAL A 454 14.73 0.25 -9.21
N LEU A 455 14.15 1.45 -9.21
CA LEU A 455 13.84 2.21 -8.01
C LEU A 455 12.34 2.18 -7.75
N TYR A 456 11.95 1.63 -6.60
CA TYR A 456 10.61 1.79 -6.05
C TYR A 456 10.50 3.10 -5.29
N THR A 457 9.44 3.84 -5.57
CA THR A 457 9.02 4.99 -4.77
C THR A 457 7.58 4.81 -4.31
N TRP A 458 7.29 5.28 -3.11
CA TRP A 458 6.00 5.18 -2.43
C TRP A 458 5.53 6.54 -1.93
N PHE A 459 4.22 6.72 -1.92
CA PHE A 459 3.54 7.74 -1.14
C PHE A 459 2.29 7.13 -0.51
N SER A 460 2.18 7.22 0.82
CA SER A 460 0.95 6.99 1.58
C SER A 460 0.51 8.33 2.14
N GLY A 461 -0.75 8.73 2.01
CA GLY A 461 -1.20 10.03 2.51
C GLY A 461 -2.70 10.21 2.67
N ILE A 462 -3.09 11.39 3.13
CA ILE A 462 -4.45 11.81 3.51
C ILE A 462 -4.70 13.20 2.92
N ALA A 463 -5.89 13.43 2.36
CA ALA A 463 -6.39 14.79 2.09
C ALA A 463 -7.93 14.86 2.02
N PRO A 464 -8.57 15.95 2.51
CA PRO A 464 -7.99 16.95 3.39
C PRO A 464 -7.70 16.33 4.77
N LEU A 465 -6.73 16.85 5.52
CA LEU A 465 -6.56 16.56 6.95
C LEU A 465 -7.71 17.18 7.75
N ASN A 466 -8.12 16.54 8.85
CA ASN A 466 -9.21 17.00 9.73
C ASN A 466 -10.57 17.24 9.04
N SER A 467 -10.87 16.54 7.92
CA SER A 467 -12.11 16.71 7.15
C SER A 467 -13.08 15.53 7.36
N PRO A 468 -14.41 15.74 7.31
CA PRO A 468 -15.34 14.64 7.16
C PRO A 468 -15.23 13.92 5.80
N ASN A 469 -14.64 14.59 4.80
CA ASN A 469 -14.46 14.11 3.43
C ASN A 469 -12.97 13.84 3.14
N SER A 470 -12.24 13.27 4.12
CA SER A 470 -10.86 12.82 3.90
C SER A 470 -10.85 11.58 3.00
N ILE A 471 -9.96 11.53 2.01
CA ILE A 471 -9.55 10.29 1.35
C ILE A 471 -8.12 9.91 1.76
N ALA A 472 -7.85 8.62 1.88
CA ALA A 472 -6.51 8.08 2.04
C ALA A 472 -6.01 7.50 0.71
N ILE A 473 -4.75 7.77 0.36
CA ILE A 473 -4.12 7.36 -0.89
C ILE A 473 -2.86 6.51 -0.63
N GLY A 474 -2.67 5.46 -1.42
CA GLY A 474 -1.51 4.58 -1.40
C GLY A 474 -0.99 4.35 -2.82
N THR A 475 0.09 5.03 -3.18
CA THR A 475 0.70 4.97 -4.52
C THR A 475 2.08 4.34 -4.49
N VAL A 476 2.34 3.42 -5.41
CA VAL A 476 3.67 2.86 -5.72
C VAL A 476 4.04 3.14 -7.17
N VAL A 477 5.32 3.45 -7.42
CA VAL A 477 5.89 3.55 -8.77
C VAL A 477 7.25 2.86 -8.80
N ALA A 478 7.42 1.92 -9.73
CA ALA A 478 8.69 1.34 -10.13
C ALA A 478 9.21 2.06 -11.38
N SER A 479 10.39 2.67 -11.27
CA SER A 479 11.01 3.48 -12.34
C SER A 479 12.48 3.14 -12.51
N PRO A 480 13.07 3.28 -13.72
CA PRO A 480 14.51 3.16 -13.90
C PRO A 480 15.26 4.19 -13.06
N GLN A 481 16.39 3.82 -12.45
CA GLN A 481 17.13 4.69 -11.53
C GLN A 481 17.57 6.02 -12.18
N ASN A 482 17.77 6.05 -13.50
CA ASN A 482 18.13 7.23 -14.28
C ASN A 482 16.94 8.12 -14.72
N TRP A 483 15.69 7.65 -14.59
CA TRP A 483 14.48 8.40 -14.96
C TRP A 483 13.38 8.18 -13.90
N VAL A 484 13.51 8.85 -12.76
CA VAL A 484 12.65 8.62 -11.59
C VAL A 484 11.36 9.44 -11.65
N VAL A 485 10.26 8.80 -12.05
CA VAL A 485 8.90 9.26 -11.71
C VAL A 485 8.63 8.85 -10.26
N ARG A 486 8.25 9.81 -9.40
CA ARG A 486 7.94 9.54 -7.99
C ARG A 486 6.45 9.30 -7.77
N ALA A 487 6.11 8.30 -6.99
CA ALA A 487 4.75 8.06 -6.49
C ALA A 487 4.12 9.31 -5.84
N SER A 488 4.91 10.11 -5.12
CA SER A 488 4.45 11.39 -4.54
C SER A 488 3.96 12.39 -5.59
N SER A 489 4.45 12.34 -6.83
CA SER A 489 4.01 13.22 -7.91
C SER A 489 2.71 12.74 -8.56
N VAL A 490 2.51 11.42 -8.67
CA VAL A 490 1.25 10.83 -9.15
C VAL A 490 0.14 11.08 -8.13
N ALA A 491 0.42 10.82 -6.84
CA ALA A 491 -0.49 11.11 -5.75
C ALA A 491 -0.81 12.60 -5.63
N GLN A 492 0.18 13.50 -5.73
CA GLN A 492 -0.04 14.94 -5.65
C GLN A 492 -1.06 15.46 -6.65
N THR A 493 -1.00 15.03 -7.92
CA THR A 493 -1.94 15.53 -8.92
C THR A 493 -3.34 14.95 -8.73
N THR A 494 -3.44 13.67 -8.35
CA THR A 494 -4.71 13.01 -8.02
C THR A 494 -5.41 13.70 -6.83
N LEU A 495 -4.67 13.98 -5.75
CA LEU A 495 -5.19 14.72 -4.60
C LEU A 495 -5.52 16.18 -4.94
N ALA A 496 -4.71 16.85 -5.77
CA ALA A 496 -4.97 18.23 -6.18
C ALA A 496 -6.20 18.36 -7.09
N ASP A 497 -6.57 17.33 -7.85
CA ASP A 497 -7.83 17.33 -8.60
C ASP A 497 -9.02 17.05 -7.66
N TYR A 498 -8.91 16.07 -6.75
CA TYR A 498 -9.94 15.81 -5.73
C TYR A 498 -10.29 17.06 -4.89
N LEU A 499 -9.29 17.77 -4.37
CA LEU A 499 -9.50 18.95 -3.54
C LEU A 499 -10.13 20.14 -4.28
N LYS A 500 -10.05 20.18 -5.63
CA LYS A 500 -10.80 21.16 -6.44
C LYS A 500 -12.28 20.79 -6.53
N PHE A 501 -12.61 19.51 -6.67
CA PHE A 501 -14.00 19.04 -6.71
C PHE A 501 -14.70 19.30 -5.37
N GLU A 502 -14.11 18.86 -4.25
CA GLU A 502 -14.62 19.15 -2.89
C GLU A 502 -14.89 20.65 -2.66
N LYS A 503 -13.95 21.52 -3.08
CA LYS A 503 -14.08 22.98 -2.93
C LYS A 503 -15.07 23.62 -3.91
N ASN A 504 -15.44 22.94 -5.00
CA ASN A 504 -16.52 23.38 -5.88
C ASN A 504 -17.88 22.95 -5.33
N ASP A 505 -18.05 21.69 -4.94
CA ASP A 505 -19.31 21.16 -4.41
C ASP A 505 -19.70 21.85 -3.10
N SER A 506 -18.73 22.13 -2.23
CA SER A 506 -18.92 22.95 -1.02
C SER A 506 -19.48 24.35 -1.33
N ARG A 507 -19.05 24.97 -2.44
CA ARG A 507 -19.51 26.30 -2.89
C ARG A 507 -20.85 26.27 -3.61
N VAL A 508 -21.25 25.12 -4.17
CA VAL A 508 -22.60 24.92 -4.69
C VAL A 508 -23.57 24.76 -3.53
N ALA A 509 -23.24 23.91 -2.56
CA ALA A 509 -24.03 23.73 -1.34
C ALA A 509 -24.17 25.04 -0.53
N SER A 510 -23.13 25.87 -0.45
CA SER A 510 -23.18 27.19 0.21
C SER A 510 -23.82 28.31 -0.63
N ARG A 511 -24.48 27.98 -1.75
CA ARG A 511 -25.25 28.90 -2.61
C ARG A 511 -26.69 28.44 -2.85
N SER A 512 -27.03 27.23 -2.41
CA SER A 512 -28.38 26.65 -2.44
C SER A 512 -29.07 26.66 -1.08
N ASN A 513 -28.42 27.26 -0.07
CA ASN A 513 -28.94 27.64 1.24
C ASN A 513 -28.76 29.16 1.40
#